data_AF-A0A183P892-F1
#
_entry.id   AF-A0A183P892-F1
#
_cell.length_a   1.000
_cell.length_b   1.000
_cell.length_c   1.000
_cell.angle_alpha   90.00
_cell.angle_beta   90.00
_cell.angle_gamma   90.00
#
_symmetry.space_group_name_H-M   'P 1'
#
loop_
_entity.id
_entity.type
_entity.pdbx_description
1 polymer ?
#
loop_
_entity_poly.entity_id
_entity_poly.type
_entity_poly.pdbx_seq_one_letter_code
_entity_poly.pdbx_strand_id
1 'polypeptide(L)'
;MKDKWNGIKEALTSTYQELLGRNKHHHKEWISIETLDKIKERKNKNTAINNSRTRTEKVQAQAEYIEADKQVKKSIRADKKKYVEELATTAGKAAREGNMKLLYNTTKKLAGKYSKPERPVKDKEGKPITEIQQQRNRWVGYFEELQ
;
A
#
# COMPACT_ATOMS: atom_id res chain seq x y z
N MET A 1 -15.76 18.65 33.04
CA MET A 1 -16.09 19.20 31.70
C MET A 1 -15.27 18.57 30.58
N LYS A 2 -13.95 18.35 30.78
CA LYS A 2 -13.05 17.75 29.78
C LYS A 2 -13.43 16.31 29.40
N ASP A 3 -13.92 15.53 30.37
CA ASP A 3 -14.31 14.13 30.16
C ASP A 3 -15.59 13.99 29.34
N LYS A 4 -16.57 14.89 29.56
CA LYS A 4 -17.79 14.99 28.72
C LYS A 4 -17.44 15.29 27.26
N TRP A 5 -16.48 16.18 27.03
CA TRP A 5 -16.03 16.54 25.69
C TRP A 5 -15.27 15.41 24.99
N ASN A 6 -14.47 14.64 25.73
CA ASN A 6 -13.83 13.44 25.20
C ASN A 6 -14.85 12.36 24.81
N GLY A 7 -15.87 12.12 25.65
CA GLY A 7 -16.92 11.15 25.32
C GLY A 7 -17.68 11.50 24.03
N ILE A 8 -17.96 12.78 23.80
CA ILE A 8 -18.61 13.25 22.56
C ILE A 8 -17.70 13.02 21.34
N LYS A 9 -16.40 13.31 21.45
CA LYS A 9 -15.43 13.05 20.37
C LYS A 9 -15.31 11.57 20.05
N GLU A 10 -15.28 10.71 21.06
CA GLU A 10 -15.19 9.26 20.88
C GLU A 10 -16.45 8.67 20.22
N ALA A 11 -17.64 9.12 20.63
CA ALA A 11 -18.91 8.70 20.04
C ALA A 11 -19.03 9.12 18.56
N LEU A 12 -18.64 10.35 18.23
CA LEU A 12 -18.59 10.83 16.84
C LEU A 12 -17.56 10.08 16.00
N THR A 13 -16.38 9.81 16.56
CA THR A 13 -15.33 9.07 15.84
C THR A 13 -15.74 7.62 15.60
N SER A 14 -16.44 7.00 16.55
CA SER A 14 -16.90 5.60 16.45
C SER A 14 -18.01 5.45 15.41
N THR A 15 -19.02 6.31 15.44
CA THR A 15 -20.11 6.32 14.43
C THR A 15 -19.58 6.59 13.03
N TYR A 16 -18.62 7.50 12.89
CA TYR A 16 -17.96 7.76 11.60
C TYR A 16 -17.14 6.57 11.08
N GLN A 17 -16.44 5.85 11.98
CA GLN A 17 -15.71 4.62 11.62
C GLN A 17 -16.62 3.45 11.25
N GLU A 18 -17.81 3.37 11.85
CA GLU A 18 -18.79 2.32 11.58
C GLU A 18 -19.51 2.55 10.24
N LEU A 19 -19.91 3.78 9.95
CA LEU A 19 -20.61 4.13 8.71
C LEU A 19 -19.69 4.11 7.47
N LEU A 20 -18.49 4.66 7.56
CA LEU A 20 -17.58 4.82 6.41
C LEU A 20 -16.50 3.75 6.36
N GLY A 21 -16.43 2.90 7.39
CA GLY A 21 -15.30 1.99 7.59
C GLY A 21 -14.02 2.74 7.96
N ARG A 22 -13.06 2.05 8.57
CA ARG A 22 -11.70 2.58 8.65
C ARG A 22 -11.09 2.55 7.26
N ASN A 23 -10.57 3.71 6.81
CA ASN A 23 -9.72 3.77 5.63
C ASN A 23 -8.57 2.77 5.84
N LYS A 24 -8.65 1.62 5.18
CA LYS A 24 -7.62 0.60 5.22
C LYS A 24 -6.45 1.17 4.43
N HIS A 25 -5.55 1.87 5.12
CA HIS A 25 -4.23 2.14 4.59
C HIS A 25 -3.56 0.79 4.41
N HIS A 26 -3.80 0.17 3.25
CA HIS A 26 -3.05 -1.01 2.85
C HIS A 26 -1.60 -0.59 2.88
N HIS A 27 -0.89 -1.10 3.89
CA HIS A 27 0.55 -1.06 3.90
C HIS A 27 0.96 -1.67 2.58
N LYS A 28 1.91 -1.06 1.87
CA LYS A 28 2.40 -1.67 0.65
C LYS A 28 2.81 -3.10 1.00
N GLU A 29 2.33 -4.09 0.25
CA GLU A 29 2.46 -5.54 0.54
C GLU A 29 3.90 -5.96 0.87
N TRP A 30 4.88 -5.16 0.44
CA TRP A 30 6.30 -5.42 0.61
C TRP A 30 6.92 -4.95 1.94
N ILE A 31 6.25 -4.11 2.74
CA ILE A 31 6.84 -3.63 4.01
C ILE A 31 6.67 -4.69 5.09
N SER A 32 7.78 -5.15 5.67
CA SER A 32 7.75 -6.15 6.73
C SER A 32 7.32 -5.56 8.08
N ILE A 33 6.84 -6.43 8.97
CA ILE A 33 6.49 -6.08 10.35
C ILE A 33 7.73 -5.55 11.10
N GLU A 34 8.89 -6.17 10.90
CA GLU A 34 10.16 -5.76 11.49
C GLU A 34 10.52 -4.31 11.10
N THR A 35 10.30 -3.91 9.84
CA THR A 35 10.50 -2.53 9.39
C THR A 35 9.51 -1.56 10.05
N LEU A 36 8.26 -1.98 10.28
CA LEU A 36 7.27 -1.17 11.00
C LEU A 36 7.69 -0.93 12.46
N ASP A 37 8.22 -1.96 13.13
CA ASP A 37 8.74 -1.84 14.49
C ASP A 37 9.92 -0.87 14.56
N LYS A 38 10.87 -0.96 13.62
CA LYS A 38 11.99 0.00 13.51
C LYS A 38 11.51 1.44 13.29
N ILE A 39 10.44 1.64 12.51
CA ILE A 39 9.83 2.97 12.32
C ILE A 39 9.25 3.49 13.64
N LYS A 40 8.61 2.63 14.43
CA LYS A 40 8.08 2.98 15.75
C LYS A 40 9.21 3.34 16.71
N GLU A 41 10.28 2.56 16.75
CA GLU A 41 11.45 2.86 17.58
C GLU A 41 12.11 4.19 17.22
N ARG A 42 12.27 4.48 15.92
CA ARG A 42 12.79 5.78 15.45
C ARG A 42 11.90 6.93 15.93
N LYS A 43 10.56 6.77 15.92
CA LYS A 43 9.65 7.79 16.46
C LYS A 43 9.85 8.01 17.95
N ASN A 44 10.04 6.94 18.73
CA ASN A 44 10.33 7.04 20.16
C ASN A 44 11.65 7.79 20.41
N LYS A 45 12.71 7.50 19.65
CA LYS A 45 13.98 8.24 19.74
C LYS A 45 13.82 9.73 19.40
N ASN A 46 12.96 10.06 18.42
CA ASN A 46 12.63 11.46 18.14
C ASN A 46 11.89 12.14 19.32
N THR A 47 11.02 11.42 20.02
CA THR A 47 10.37 11.94 21.23
C THR A 47 11.37 12.18 22.37
N ALA A 48 12.40 11.33 22.50
CA ALA A 48 13.48 11.54 23.47
C ALA A 48 14.27 12.84 23.18
N ILE A 49 14.51 13.17 21.91
CA ILE A 49 15.13 14.45 21.52
C ILE A 49 14.28 15.65 21.93
N ASN A 50 12.96 15.57 21.75
CA ASN A 50 12.07 16.68 22.10
C ASN A 50 11.95 16.89 23.62
N ASN A 51 12.10 15.81 24.39
CA ASN A 51 12.00 15.84 25.85
C ASN A 51 13.35 16.09 26.55
N SER A 52 14.46 16.16 25.82
CA SER A 52 15.80 16.38 26.39
C SER A 52 15.86 17.72 27.12
N ARG A 53 16.37 17.73 28.35
CA ARG A 53 16.46 18.94 29.18
C ARG A 53 17.81 19.61 29.07
N THR A 54 18.86 18.81 28.92
CA THR A 54 20.24 19.31 28.86
C THR A 54 20.82 19.17 27.44
N ARG A 55 21.75 20.05 27.06
CA ARG A 55 22.40 20.02 25.74
C ARG A 55 23.09 18.67 25.46
N THR A 56 23.72 18.07 26.47
CA THR A 56 24.39 16.76 26.36
C THR A 56 23.42 15.64 26.05
N GLU A 57 22.29 15.56 26.76
CA GLU A 57 21.22 14.59 26.51
C GLU A 57 20.67 14.72 25.10
N LYS A 58 20.50 15.96 24.61
CA LYS A 58 20.02 16.23 23.26
C LYS A 58 20.98 15.70 22.19
N VAL A 59 22.29 15.89 22.39
CA VAL A 59 23.33 15.38 21.48
C VAL A 59 23.31 13.86 21.43
N GLN A 60 23.20 13.19 22.59
CA GLN A 60 23.12 11.74 22.66
C GLN A 60 21.86 11.20 21.97
N ALA A 61 20.69 11.75 22.29
CA ALA A 61 19.41 11.35 21.68
C ALA A 61 19.40 11.59 20.16
N GLN A 62 20.07 12.65 19.68
CA GLN A 62 20.26 12.89 18.25
C GLN A 62 21.12 11.82 17.59
N ALA A 63 22.22 11.41 18.23
CA ALA A 63 23.06 10.32 17.70
C ALA A 63 22.27 9.01 17.57
N GLU A 64 21.49 8.65 18.58
CA GLU A 64 20.64 7.46 18.57
C GLU A 64 19.55 7.51 17.48
N TYR A 65 18.92 8.68 17.28
CA TYR A 65 17.94 8.87 16.21
C TYR A 65 18.57 8.73 14.82
N ILE A 66 19.76 9.31 14.61
CA ILE A 66 20.48 9.21 13.33
C ILE A 66 20.76 7.75 12.99
N GLU A 67 21.22 6.97 13.96
CA GLU A 67 21.48 5.55 13.76
C GLU A 67 20.19 4.77 13.47
N ALA A 68 19.12 5.03 14.24
CA ALA A 68 17.82 4.41 13.99
C ALA A 68 17.24 4.76 12.60
N ASP A 69 17.39 6.01 12.14
CA ASP A 69 16.93 6.42 10.82
C ASP A 69 17.72 5.74 9.69
N LYS A 70 19.03 5.53 9.87
CA LYS A 70 19.84 4.71 8.93
C LYS A 70 19.33 3.28 8.86
N GLN A 71 19.05 2.65 10.00
CA GLN A 71 18.53 1.28 10.06
C GLN A 71 17.15 1.15 9.40
N VAL A 72 16.26 2.14 9.61
CA VAL A 72 14.96 2.22 8.92
C VAL A 72 15.16 2.32 7.41
N LYS A 73 16.04 3.21 6.93
CA LYS A 73 16.33 3.34 5.49
C LYS A 73 16.90 2.05 4.90
N LYS A 74 17.77 1.35 5.63
CA LYS A 74 18.37 0.07 5.19
C LYS A 74 17.33 -1.04 5.11
N SER A 75 16.49 -1.20 6.13
CA SER A 75 15.43 -2.21 6.17
C SER A 75 14.38 -1.98 5.08
N ILE A 76 13.94 -0.74 4.86
CA ILE A 76 13.03 -0.39 3.75
C ILE A 76 13.62 -0.79 2.38
N ARG A 77 14.92 -0.57 2.16
CA ARG A 77 15.59 -0.98 0.91
C ARG A 77 15.65 -2.50 0.78
N ALA A 78 15.96 -3.20 1.87
CA ALA A 78 16.03 -4.66 1.90
C ALA A 78 14.67 -5.30 1.61
N ASP A 79 13.61 -4.84 2.28
CA ASP A 79 12.24 -5.28 2.09
C ASP A 79 11.79 -5.11 0.64
N LYS A 80 12.05 -3.93 0.05
CA LYS A 80 11.72 -3.66 -1.35
C LYS A 80 12.49 -4.60 -2.30
N LYS A 81 13.77 -4.84 -2.05
CA LYS A 81 14.60 -5.73 -2.88
C LYS A 81 14.06 -7.16 -2.81
N LYS A 82 13.79 -7.66 -1.60
CA LYS A 82 13.23 -9.00 -1.36
C LYS A 82 11.91 -9.20 -2.10
N TYR A 83 11.00 -8.24 -1.99
CA TYR A 83 9.71 -8.30 -2.68
C TYR A 83 9.84 -8.33 -4.20
N VAL A 84 10.75 -7.52 -4.77
CA VAL A 84 11.00 -7.53 -6.22
C VAL A 84 11.58 -8.88 -6.66
N GLU A 85 12.49 -9.47 -5.89
CA GLU A 85 13.07 -10.78 -6.16
C GLU A 85 12.02 -11.91 -6.08
N GLU A 86 11.13 -11.88 -5.09
CA GLU A 86 10.01 -12.82 -4.96
C GLU A 86 9.03 -12.74 -6.15
N LEU A 87 8.72 -11.53 -6.61
CA LEU A 87 7.88 -11.34 -7.80
C LEU A 87 8.58 -11.84 -9.07
N ALA A 88 9.89 -11.57 -9.23
CA ALA A 88 10.66 -12.00 -10.38
C ALA A 88 10.78 -13.54 -10.44
N THR A 89 11.04 -14.19 -9.30
CA THR A 89 11.09 -15.66 -9.20
C THR A 89 9.73 -16.28 -9.50
N THR A 90 8.63 -15.67 -9.02
CA THR A 90 7.27 -16.11 -9.32
C THR A 90 6.93 -15.97 -10.81
N ALA A 91 7.30 -14.85 -11.44
CA ALA A 91 7.13 -14.65 -12.88
C ALA A 91 7.92 -15.70 -13.69
N GLY A 92 9.16 -15.99 -13.29
CA GLY A 92 9.98 -17.01 -13.93
C GLY A 92 9.39 -18.41 -13.85
N LYS A 93 8.80 -18.79 -12.71
CA LYS A 93 8.07 -20.07 -12.56
C LYS A 93 6.83 -20.11 -13.47
N ALA A 94 6.02 -19.05 -13.46
CA ALA A 94 4.84 -18.95 -14.30
C ALA A 94 5.16 -19.07 -15.80
N ALA A 95 6.29 -18.51 -16.24
CA ALA A 95 6.77 -18.65 -17.62
C ALA A 95 7.07 -20.10 -17.98
N ARG A 96 7.77 -20.83 -17.10
CA ARG A 96 8.13 -22.24 -17.29
C ARG A 96 6.91 -23.16 -17.30
N GLU A 97 5.92 -22.86 -16.48
CA GLU A 97 4.67 -23.63 -16.35
C GLU A 97 3.63 -23.27 -17.42
N GLY A 98 3.89 -22.25 -18.26
CA GLY A 98 2.93 -21.77 -19.25
C GLY A 98 1.73 -21.00 -18.67
N ASN A 99 1.77 -20.61 -17.40
CA ASN A 99 0.70 -19.85 -16.73
C ASN A 99 0.75 -18.36 -17.12
N MET A 100 0.25 -18.05 -18.32
CA MET A 100 0.28 -16.72 -18.90
C MET A 100 -0.46 -15.66 -18.06
N LYS A 101 -1.58 -16.05 -17.42
CA LYS A 101 -2.37 -15.16 -16.57
C LYS A 101 -1.57 -14.70 -15.35
N LEU A 102 -0.90 -15.63 -14.67
CA LEU A 102 -0.06 -15.30 -13.53
C LEU A 102 1.10 -14.42 -13.98
N LEU A 103 1.85 -14.83 -15.01
CA LEU A 103 2.98 -14.08 -15.56
C LEU A 103 2.62 -12.61 -15.89
N TYR A 104 1.49 -12.38 -16.57
CA TYR A 104 1.02 -11.04 -16.88
C TYR A 104 0.76 -10.21 -15.62
N ASN A 105 0.06 -10.78 -14.63
CA ASN A 105 -0.27 -10.08 -13.39
C ASN A 105 0.98 -9.75 -12.56
N THR A 106 1.93 -10.67 -12.43
CA THR A 106 3.20 -10.44 -11.70
C THR A 106 4.06 -9.39 -12.39
N THR A 107 4.14 -9.44 -13.72
CA THR A 107 4.88 -8.45 -14.52
C THR A 107 4.24 -7.06 -14.44
N LYS A 108 2.90 -7.00 -14.43
CA LYS A 108 2.14 -5.76 -14.20
C LYS A 108 2.42 -5.17 -12.81
N LYS A 109 2.52 -6.01 -11.77
CA LYS A 109 2.92 -5.59 -10.41
C LYS A 109 4.37 -5.07 -10.37
N LEU A 110 5.31 -5.75 -11.05
CA LEU A 110 6.73 -5.37 -11.12
C LEU A 110 6.95 -4.05 -11.86
N ALA A 111 6.24 -3.82 -12.95
CA ALA A 111 6.43 -2.64 -13.80
C ALA A 111 6.13 -1.33 -13.07
N GLY A 112 5.43 -1.36 -11.93
CA GLY A 112 5.17 -0.20 -11.08
C GLY A 112 4.46 0.96 -11.81
N LYS A 113 3.99 0.73 -13.04
CA LYS A 113 3.31 1.74 -13.83
C LYS A 113 2.03 2.07 -13.09
N TYR A 114 1.85 3.37 -12.81
CA TYR A 114 0.60 3.98 -12.39
C TYR A 114 -0.53 3.21 -13.06
N SER A 115 -1.25 2.39 -12.28
CA SER A 115 -2.42 1.73 -12.83
C SER A 115 -3.34 2.88 -13.16
N LYS A 116 -3.52 3.15 -14.46
CA LYS A 116 -4.76 3.79 -14.87
C LYS A 116 -5.86 2.95 -14.19
N PRO A 117 -6.83 3.56 -13.49
CA PRO A 117 -7.97 2.79 -13.00
C PRO A 117 -8.50 1.96 -14.17
N GLU A 118 -8.93 0.75 -13.87
CA GLU A 118 -9.49 -0.18 -14.84
C GLU A 118 -10.51 0.60 -15.68
N ARG A 119 -10.21 0.80 -16.96
CA ARG A 119 -11.08 1.61 -17.81
C ARG A 119 -12.37 0.80 -17.96
N PRO A 120 -13.53 1.34 -17.57
CA PRO A 120 -14.79 0.62 -17.76
C PRO A 120 -14.93 0.26 -19.24
N VAL A 121 -15.39 -0.96 -19.52
CA VAL A 121 -15.76 -1.37 -20.88
C VAL A 121 -16.82 -0.41 -21.38
N LYS A 122 -16.66 0.12 -22.60
CA LYS A 122 -17.57 1.13 -23.16
C LYS A 122 -18.48 0.51 -24.23
N ASP A 123 -19.70 1.05 -24.32
CA ASP A 123 -20.61 0.77 -25.43
C ASP A 123 -20.15 1.46 -26.73
N LYS A 124 -20.93 1.31 -27.81
CA LYS A 124 -20.60 1.89 -29.13
C LYS A 124 -20.69 3.42 -29.10
N GLU A 125 -21.49 3.99 -28.20
CA GLU A 125 -21.62 5.44 -27.96
C GLU A 125 -20.53 5.99 -27.00
N GLY A 126 -19.65 5.14 -26.46
CA GLY A 126 -18.53 5.53 -25.62
C GLY A 126 -18.85 5.73 -24.13
N LYS A 127 -20.04 5.32 -23.67
CA LYS A 127 -20.46 5.33 -22.26
C LYS A 127 -19.98 4.07 -21.53
N PRO A 128 -19.64 4.17 -20.23
CA PRO A 128 -19.16 3.05 -19.44
C PRO A 128 -20.29 2.05 -19.11
N ILE A 129 -20.05 0.77 -19.38
CA ILE A 129 -20.94 -0.35 -19.09
C ILE A 129 -20.62 -0.89 -17.69
N THR A 130 -21.58 -0.78 -16.77
CA THR A 130 -21.45 -1.19 -15.37
C THR A 130 -21.97 -2.62 -15.12
N GLU A 131 -22.77 -3.18 -16.02
CA GLU A 131 -23.43 -4.48 -15.87
C GLU A 131 -22.69 -5.62 -16.59
N ILE A 132 -22.47 -6.74 -15.88
CA ILE A 132 -21.64 -7.88 -16.35
C ILE A 132 -22.23 -8.54 -17.60
N GLN A 133 -23.56 -8.67 -17.69
CA GLN A 133 -24.20 -9.28 -18.86
C GLN A 133 -24.00 -8.42 -20.12
N GLN A 134 -24.15 -7.10 -19.99
CA GLN A 134 -23.95 -6.17 -21.10
C GLN A 134 -22.48 -6.13 -21.57
N GLN A 135 -21.52 -6.27 -20.65
CA GLN A 135 -20.11 -6.41 -21.03
C GLN A 135 -19.86 -7.66 -21.87
N ARG A 136 -20.46 -8.82 -21.51
CA ARG A 136 -20.33 -10.06 -22.29
C ARG A 136 -20.93 -9.92 -23.69
N ASN A 137 -22.12 -9.32 -23.80
CA ASN A 137 -22.77 -9.08 -25.09
C ASN A 137 -21.94 -8.13 -25.96
N ARG A 138 -21.28 -7.12 -25.35
CA ARG A 138 -20.35 -6.23 -26.08
C ARG A 138 -19.14 -6.98 -26.63
N TRP A 139 -18.58 -7.92 -25.86
CA TRP A 139 -17.48 -8.78 -26.32
C TRP A 139 -17.90 -9.68 -27.48
N VAL A 140 -19.06 -10.34 -27.38
CA VAL A 140 -19.60 -11.20 -28.46
C VAL A 140 -19.76 -10.40 -29.76
N GLY A 141 -20.43 -9.25 -29.72
CA GLY A 141 -20.60 -8.41 -30.92
C GLY A 141 -19.28 -7.87 -31.48
N TYR A 142 -18.26 -7.62 -30.65
CA TYR A 142 -16.94 -7.20 -31.14
C TYR A 142 -16.22 -8.31 -31.91
N PHE A 143 -16.37 -9.58 -31.50
CA PHE A 143 -15.75 -10.71 -32.19
C PHE A 143 -16.49 -11.08 -33.49
N GLU A 144 -17.80 -10.88 -33.55
CA GLU A 144 -18.59 -11.05 -34.79
C GLU A 144 -18.29 -9.96 -35.83
N GLU A 145 -18.00 -8.73 -35.40
CA GLU A 145 -17.62 -7.61 -36.29
C GLU A 145 -16.21 -7.75 -36.91
N LEU A 146 -15.37 -8.64 -36.36
CA LEU A 146 -13.99 -8.89 -36.81
C LEU A 146 -13.87 -10.08 -37.77
N GLN A 147 -14.97 -10.78 -38.04
CA GLN A 147 -15.04 -11.93 -38.93
C GLN A 147 -15.48 -11.50 -40.34
#